data_AF-A0A2W5ZEH1-F1
#
_entry.id   AF-A0A2W5ZEH1-F1
#
_cell.length_a   1.000
_cell.length_b   1.000
_cell.length_c   1.000
_cell.angle_alpha   90.00
_cell.angle_beta   90.00
_cell.angle_gamma   90.00
#
_symmetry.space_group_name_H-M   'P 1'
#
loop_
_entity.id
_entity.type
_entity.pdbx_description
1 polymer ?
#
loop_
_entity_poly.entity_id
_entity_poly.type
_entity_poly.pdbx_seq_one_letter_code
_entity_poly.pdbx_strand_id
1 'polypeptide(L)'
;MRENENWVPALTVPRMLDGRGFGNLCKLRDRGIYGRDIPLATIVVDDVIAPVNWLRKKLSFGPPLQFATKALFDASVLPLIPELTGGNTAEIITRGNTVYARIDFSDAQIFAVIDAHGRALLEPPEREAIPLVCRACSELEHDLTATITNSPAYAWRQLGLVSENGTPTRRGILFSFFQAGEGLAIAAALEDETYPIDDLVFDLANIRAGPRFAGEDAPLGGRLGILCQRVYGRADYAGYLEMGVPVQYGSGAAEVIRELVFNPGARYRMTNESLRSGDIERALMEWRSLLRHVAGAPDLKWDRWRELQRSAVHFVGNTTSPAAMEFPPLLASQQRRSVLAAL
;
A
#
# COMPACT_ATOMS: atom_id res chain seq x y z
N MET A 1 0.75 -27.74 -22.90
CA MET A 1 -0.45 -26.87 -22.87
C MET A 1 -1.67 -27.68 -23.28
N ARG A 2 -2.88 -27.16 -23.10
CA ARG A 2 -4.12 -27.89 -23.40
C ARG A 2 -4.74 -27.44 -24.72
N GLU A 3 -4.99 -28.36 -25.65
CA GLU A 3 -5.67 -28.13 -26.94
C GLU A 3 -6.81 -29.14 -27.10
N ASN A 4 -8.03 -28.66 -27.35
CA ASN A 4 -9.21 -29.52 -27.51
C ASN A 4 -9.29 -30.61 -26.44
N GLU A 5 -9.17 -30.17 -25.18
CA GLU A 5 -9.15 -30.98 -23.97
C GLU A 5 -7.93 -31.90 -23.75
N ASN A 6 -7.05 -32.05 -24.73
CA ASN A 6 -5.86 -32.91 -24.67
C ASN A 6 -4.60 -32.14 -24.30
N TRP A 7 -3.68 -32.80 -23.61
CA TRP A 7 -2.36 -32.27 -23.31
C TRP A 7 -1.41 -32.49 -24.47
N VAL A 8 -0.88 -31.40 -25.03
CA VAL A 8 0.08 -31.43 -26.13
C VAL A 8 1.36 -30.65 -25.78
N PRO A 9 2.52 -31.00 -26.39
CA PRO A 9 3.73 -30.20 -26.28
C PRO A 9 3.47 -28.74 -26.71
N ALA A 10 4.13 -27.78 -26.06
CA ALA A 10 3.81 -26.37 -26.30
C ALA A 10 4.07 -25.95 -27.75
N LEU A 11 5.28 -26.20 -28.26
CA LEU A 11 5.69 -25.74 -29.58
C LEU A 11 5.05 -26.50 -30.74
N THR A 12 4.21 -27.52 -30.50
CA THR A 12 3.40 -28.12 -31.57
C THR A 12 2.18 -27.28 -31.92
N VAL A 13 1.91 -26.20 -31.16
CA VAL A 13 0.77 -25.32 -31.37
C VAL A 13 1.22 -23.89 -31.72
N PRO A 14 0.73 -23.30 -32.83
CA PRO A 14 1.09 -21.95 -33.28
C PRO A 14 1.05 -20.86 -32.22
N ARG A 15 -0.06 -20.81 -31.46
CA ARG A 15 -0.37 -19.74 -30.51
C ARG A 15 0.62 -19.65 -29.36
N MET A 16 1.39 -20.71 -29.11
CA MET A 16 2.43 -20.68 -28.08
C MET A 16 3.57 -19.71 -28.39
N LEU A 17 3.66 -19.23 -29.63
CA LEU A 17 4.59 -18.18 -30.03
C LEU A 17 3.93 -16.80 -30.12
N ASP A 18 2.66 -16.64 -29.74
CA ASP A 18 2.01 -15.32 -29.74
C ASP A 18 2.71 -14.39 -28.73
N GLY A 19 3.08 -13.20 -29.19
CA GLY A 19 3.86 -12.25 -28.40
C GLY A 19 5.32 -12.68 -28.10
N ARG A 20 5.77 -13.84 -28.60
CA ARG A 20 7.15 -14.34 -28.42
C ARG A 20 7.95 -14.23 -29.72
N GLY A 21 9.06 -13.50 -29.63
CA GLY A 21 9.90 -13.18 -30.78
C GLY A 21 9.19 -12.28 -31.80
N PHE A 22 9.90 -11.93 -32.87
CA PHE A 22 9.35 -11.20 -34.01
C PHE A 22 9.55 -12.02 -35.29
N GLY A 23 8.90 -11.62 -36.39
CA GLY A 23 8.93 -12.34 -37.66
C GLY A 23 7.73 -13.25 -37.88
N ASN A 24 7.76 -13.97 -39.00
CA ASN A 24 6.62 -14.76 -39.46
C ASN A 24 6.58 -16.11 -38.77
N LEU A 25 5.40 -16.59 -38.42
CA LEU A 25 5.26 -17.95 -37.90
C LEU A 25 5.70 -18.95 -38.98
N CYS A 26 6.50 -19.94 -38.60
CA CYS A 26 6.95 -21.01 -39.49
C CYS A 26 6.91 -22.37 -38.80
N LYS A 27 6.99 -23.45 -39.57
CA LYS A 27 7.09 -24.82 -39.06
C LYS A 27 8.50 -25.35 -39.28
N LEU A 28 9.16 -25.78 -38.21
CA LEU A 28 10.42 -26.52 -38.22
C LEU A 28 10.11 -27.99 -38.52
N ARG A 29 10.19 -28.36 -39.80
CA ARG A 29 9.62 -29.62 -40.32
C ARG A 29 10.32 -30.87 -39.79
N ASP A 30 11.62 -30.77 -39.53
CA ASP A 30 12.47 -31.80 -38.94
C ASP A 30 12.02 -32.19 -37.52
N ARG A 31 11.51 -31.22 -36.75
CA ARG A 31 11.09 -31.40 -35.35
C ARG A 31 9.57 -31.45 -35.17
N GLY A 32 8.80 -31.08 -36.19
CA GLY A 32 7.33 -31.03 -36.12
C GLY A 32 6.78 -29.91 -35.23
N ILE A 33 7.59 -28.90 -34.90
CA ILE A 33 7.24 -27.77 -34.03
C ILE A 33 7.16 -26.44 -34.79
N TYR A 34 6.63 -25.41 -34.15
CA TYR A 34 6.56 -24.05 -34.65
C TYR A 34 7.75 -23.20 -34.17
N GLY A 35 8.16 -22.27 -35.04
CA GLY A 35 9.23 -21.30 -34.80
C GLY A 35 8.92 -19.97 -35.48
N ARG A 36 9.92 -19.08 -35.57
CA ARG A 36 9.81 -17.79 -36.28
C ARG A 36 10.79 -17.71 -37.45
N ASP A 37 10.30 -17.36 -38.63
CA ASP A 37 11.10 -16.97 -39.79
C ASP A 37 11.40 -15.46 -39.69
N ILE A 38 12.67 -15.08 -39.51
CA ILE A 38 13.11 -13.68 -39.47
C ILE A 38 14.01 -13.37 -40.67
N PRO A 39 13.79 -12.24 -41.38
CA PRO A 39 14.71 -11.81 -42.42
C PRO A 39 15.98 -11.25 -41.77
N LEU A 40 17.15 -11.70 -42.23
CA LEU A 40 18.44 -11.25 -41.72
C LEU A 40 19.13 -10.26 -42.67
N ALA A 41 19.17 -10.57 -43.97
CA ALA A 41 19.90 -9.76 -44.94
C ALA A 41 19.40 -9.98 -46.38
N THR A 42 19.77 -9.07 -47.27
CA THR A 42 19.58 -9.20 -48.73
C THR A 42 20.94 -9.41 -49.40
N ILE A 43 21.01 -10.36 -50.33
CA ILE A 43 22.14 -10.60 -51.22
C ILE A 43 22.05 -9.60 -52.38
N VAL A 44 23.06 -8.74 -52.46
CA VAL A 44 23.24 -7.72 -53.50
C VAL A 44 24.16 -8.30 -54.59
N VAL A 45 24.35 -7.56 -55.68
CA VAL A 45 25.30 -7.88 -56.75
C VAL A 45 26.70 -8.11 -56.16
N ASP A 46 27.44 -9.08 -56.72
CA ASP A 46 28.78 -9.52 -56.27
C ASP A 46 28.83 -10.21 -54.90
N ASP A 47 27.78 -10.95 -54.52
CA ASP A 47 27.67 -11.72 -53.25
C ASP A 47 27.79 -10.88 -51.96
N VAL A 48 27.69 -9.55 -52.09
CA VAL A 48 27.68 -8.62 -50.97
C VAL A 48 26.38 -8.79 -50.18
N ILE A 49 26.50 -9.01 -48.86
CA ILE A 49 25.35 -9.19 -47.97
C ILE A 49 25.05 -7.89 -47.23
N ALA A 50 23.84 -7.36 -47.45
CA ALA A 50 23.32 -6.16 -46.80
C ALA A 50 22.30 -6.54 -45.71
N PRO A 51 22.60 -6.35 -44.41
CA PRO A 51 21.66 -6.65 -43.33
C PRO A 51 20.37 -5.82 -43.42
N VAL A 52 19.24 -6.41 -43.01
CA VAL A 52 17.96 -5.68 -42.99
C VAL A 52 17.93 -4.60 -41.89
N ASN A 53 17.00 -3.64 -42.00
CA ASN A 53 16.95 -2.47 -41.12
C ASN A 53 16.95 -2.80 -39.61
N TRP A 54 16.20 -3.81 -39.16
CA TRP A 54 16.13 -4.15 -37.73
C TRP A 54 17.48 -4.66 -37.21
N LEU A 55 18.14 -5.51 -38.00
CA LEU A 55 19.44 -6.07 -37.66
C LEU A 55 20.50 -4.97 -37.69
N ARG A 56 20.48 -4.08 -38.70
CA ARG A 56 21.34 -2.87 -38.72
C ARG A 56 21.18 -2.03 -37.47
N LYS A 57 19.95 -1.73 -37.03
CA LYS A 57 19.70 -0.95 -35.81
C LYS A 57 20.27 -1.60 -34.56
N LYS A 58 20.21 -2.93 -34.47
CA LYS A 58 20.78 -3.69 -33.34
C LYS A 58 22.30 -3.81 -33.40
N LEU A 59 22.87 -3.88 -34.60
CA LEU A 59 24.31 -3.87 -34.86
C LEU A 59 24.90 -2.43 -34.86
N SER A 60 24.10 -1.38 -34.69
CA SER A 60 24.56 0.03 -34.78
C SER A 60 25.47 0.47 -33.61
N PHE A 61 25.84 -0.44 -32.71
CA PHE A 61 26.95 -0.29 -31.76
C PHE A 61 28.25 -1.00 -32.26
N GLY A 62 28.35 -1.29 -33.57
CA GLY A 62 29.45 -1.94 -34.34
C GLY A 62 29.03 -3.34 -34.84
N PRO A 63 29.22 -3.81 -36.12
CA PRO A 63 30.30 -3.66 -37.12
C PRO A 63 29.76 -3.27 -38.56
N PRO A 64 30.35 -3.62 -39.75
CA PRO A 64 30.13 -2.88 -41.01
C PRO A 64 28.69 -2.95 -41.59
N LEU A 65 28.28 -1.87 -42.27
CA LEU A 65 26.96 -1.71 -42.90
C LEU A 65 26.66 -2.76 -44.00
N GLN A 66 27.69 -3.44 -44.50
CA GLN A 66 27.64 -4.47 -45.52
C GLN A 66 28.76 -5.49 -45.27
N PHE A 67 28.51 -6.74 -45.66
CA PHE A 67 29.47 -7.83 -45.54
C PHE A 67 29.91 -8.26 -46.93
N ALA A 68 31.22 -8.40 -47.13
CA ALA A 68 31.80 -8.75 -48.43
C ALA A 68 31.44 -10.18 -48.88
N THR A 69 31.12 -11.09 -47.96
CA THR A 69 30.73 -12.47 -48.26
C THR A 69 29.72 -13.02 -47.26
N LYS A 70 29.00 -14.09 -47.66
CA LYS A 70 28.13 -14.85 -46.77
C LYS A 70 28.84 -15.46 -45.57
N ALA A 71 30.06 -15.95 -45.76
CA ALA A 71 30.84 -16.55 -44.68
C ALA A 71 31.16 -15.53 -43.57
N LEU A 72 31.54 -14.29 -43.93
CA LEU A 72 31.80 -13.22 -42.97
C LEU A 72 30.52 -12.77 -42.26
N PHE A 73 29.40 -12.72 -42.98
CA PHE A 73 28.09 -12.44 -42.39
C PHE A 73 27.71 -13.52 -41.38
N ASP A 74 27.78 -14.79 -41.77
CA ASP A 74 27.39 -15.93 -40.94
C ASP A 74 28.23 -15.97 -39.65
N ALA A 75 29.55 -15.79 -39.76
CA ALA A 75 30.46 -15.77 -38.61
C ALA A 75 30.22 -14.60 -37.64
N SER A 76 29.76 -13.45 -38.15
CA SER A 76 29.58 -12.25 -37.32
C SER A 76 28.18 -12.13 -36.72
N VAL A 77 27.16 -12.61 -37.43
CA VAL A 77 25.75 -12.37 -37.09
C VAL A 77 25.11 -13.57 -36.40
N LEU A 78 25.36 -14.80 -36.87
CA LEU A 78 24.69 -15.99 -36.32
C LEU A 78 24.93 -16.19 -34.82
N PRO A 79 26.14 -15.92 -34.26
CA PRO A 79 26.36 -16.01 -32.82
C PRO A 79 25.51 -15.04 -31.99
N LEU A 80 25.06 -13.92 -32.58
CA LEU A 80 24.28 -12.88 -31.90
C LEU A 80 22.76 -13.15 -31.94
N ILE A 81 22.30 -14.03 -32.84
CA ILE A 81 20.87 -14.29 -33.04
C ILE A 81 20.15 -14.78 -31.77
N PRO A 82 20.71 -15.69 -30.94
CA PRO A 82 20.05 -16.12 -29.71
C PRO A 82 19.74 -14.98 -28.74
N GLU A 83 20.69 -14.07 -28.54
CA GLU A 83 20.52 -12.90 -27.67
C GLU A 83 19.51 -11.91 -28.26
N LEU A 84 19.57 -11.69 -29.58
CA LEU A 84 18.70 -10.71 -30.26
C LEU A 84 17.23 -11.16 -30.36
N THR A 85 16.97 -12.47 -30.32
CA THR A 85 15.64 -13.03 -30.58
C THR A 85 15.04 -13.80 -29.42
N GLY A 86 15.86 -14.20 -28.44
CA GLY A 86 15.45 -15.06 -27.33
C GLY A 86 15.21 -16.52 -27.75
N GLY A 87 15.72 -16.94 -28.92
CA GLY A 87 15.61 -18.30 -29.43
C GLY A 87 16.81 -18.71 -30.28
N ASN A 88 17.05 -20.00 -30.41
CA ASN A 88 18.21 -20.56 -31.10
C ASN A 88 18.00 -20.60 -32.61
N THR A 89 19.09 -20.45 -33.38
CA THR A 89 19.02 -20.61 -34.85
C THR A 89 18.88 -22.09 -35.19
N ALA A 90 17.74 -22.47 -35.75
CA ALA A 90 17.50 -23.84 -36.24
C ALA A 90 18.05 -24.04 -37.65
N GLU A 91 17.81 -23.08 -38.54
CA GLU A 91 18.17 -23.19 -39.95
C GLU A 91 18.35 -21.81 -40.58
N ILE A 92 19.30 -21.68 -41.50
CA ILE A 92 19.46 -20.52 -42.37
C ILE A 92 19.00 -20.89 -43.77
N ILE A 93 18.03 -20.15 -44.30
CA ILE A 93 17.45 -20.38 -45.63
C ILE A 93 17.54 -19.12 -46.48
N THR A 94 17.67 -19.29 -47.79
CA THR A 94 17.64 -18.18 -48.74
C THR A 94 16.37 -18.30 -49.57
N ARG A 95 15.55 -17.23 -49.61
CA ARG A 95 14.34 -17.13 -50.46
C ARG A 95 14.49 -15.93 -51.38
N GLY A 96 14.64 -16.17 -52.68
CA GLY A 96 15.05 -15.13 -53.63
C GLY A 96 16.41 -14.56 -53.23
N ASN A 97 16.50 -13.24 -53.10
CA ASN A 97 17.71 -12.57 -52.64
C ASN A 97 17.75 -12.34 -51.11
N THR A 98 16.80 -12.86 -50.33
CA THR A 98 16.75 -12.59 -48.89
C THR A 98 17.16 -13.83 -48.08
N VAL A 99 18.11 -13.64 -47.17
CA VAL A 99 18.54 -14.62 -46.17
C VAL A 99 17.61 -14.52 -44.96
N TYR A 100 17.06 -15.65 -44.54
CA TYR A 100 16.20 -15.78 -43.36
C TYR A 100 16.85 -16.74 -42.35
N ALA A 101 16.61 -16.48 -41.07
CA ALA A 101 16.82 -17.45 -40.01
C ALA A 101 15.49 -18.01 -39.53
N ARG A 102 15.45 -19.33 -39.35
CA ARG A 102 14.41 -20.02 -38.60
C ARG A 102 14.83 -20.12 -37.15
N ILE A 103 14.03 -19.54 -36.27
CA ILE A 103 14.31 -19.48 -34.84
C ILE A 103 13.48 -20.53 -34.10
N ASP A 104 14.17 -21.33 -33.30
CA ASP A 104 13.62 -22.34 -32.39
C ASP A 104 13.58 -21.78 -30.96
N PHE A 105 12.44 -21.96 -30.30
CA PHE A 105 12.19 -21.51 -28.94
C PHE A 105 12.12 -22.67 -27.93
N SER A 106 12.63 -23.86 -28.29
CA SER A 106 12.59 -25.05 -27.42
C SER A 106 13.27 -24.84 -26.07
N ASP A 107 14.31 -24.02 -26.03
CA ASP A 107 15.05 -23.69 -24.80
C ASP A 107 14.53 -22.42 -24.09
N ALA A 108 13.47 -21.81 -24.61
CA ALA A 108 12.90 -20.60 -24.03
C ALA A 108 12.22 -20.91 -22.69
N GLN A 109 12.64 -20.21 -21.64
CA GLN A 109 12.07 -20.38 -20.31
C GLN A 109 10.72 -19.67 -20.17
N ILE A 110 9.78 -20.36 -19.54
CA ILE A 110 8.41 -19.90 -19.31
C ILE A 110 7.98 -20.30 -17.89
N PHE A 111 7.08 -19.52 -17.29
CA PHE A 111 6.42 -19.93 -16.06
C PHE A 111 5.39 -21.01 -16.38
N ALA A 112 5.43 -22.09 -15.61
CA ALA A 112 4.52 -23.21 -15.74
C ALA A 112 4.21 -23.78 -14.35
N VAL A 113 3.04 -24.39 -14.22
CA VAL A 113 2.65 -25.13 -13.01
C VAL A 113 3.21 -26.54 -13.11
N ILE A 114 3.95 -26.99 -12.11
CA ILE A 114 4.46 -28.36 -12.06
C ILE A 114 3.40 -29.25 -11.41
N ASP A 115 2.98 -30.31 -12.11
CA ASP A 115 2.03 -31.27 -11.57
C ASP A 115 2.69 -32.28 -10.61
N ALA A 116 1.88 -33.15 -10.00
CA ALA A 116 2.35 -34.18 -9.06
C ALA A 116 3.28 -35.22 -9.71
N HIS A 117 3.35 -35.28 -11.04
CA HIS A 117 4.23 -36.16 -11.81
C HIS A 117 5.48 -35.42 -12.33
N GLY A 118 5.71 -34.18 -11.90
CA GLY A 118 6.86 -33.37 -12.32
C GLY A 118 6.75 -32.81 -13.74
N ARG A 119 5.55 -32.83 -14.35
CA ARG A 119 5.31 -32.31 -15.70
C ARG A 119 4.94 -30.84 -15.62
N ALA A 120 5.57 -30.02 -16.44
CA ALA A 120 5.25 -28.60 -16.57
C ALA A 120 3.96 -28.42 -17.41
N LEU A 121 2.94 -27.83 -16.80
CA LEU A 121 1.66 -27.51 -17.40
C LEU A 121 1.55 -26.02 -17.65
N LEU A 122 1.10 -25.67 -18.84
CA LEU A 122 0.76 -24.31 -19.22
C LEU A 122 -0.74 -24.17 -19.23
N GLU A 123 -1.22 -23.13 -18.55
CA GLU A 123 -2.64 -22.82 -18.38
C GLU A 123 -3.44 -24.06 -17.97
N PRO A 124 -3.06 -24.75 -16.87
CA PRO A 124 -3.86 -25.85 -16.39
C PRO A 124 -5.26 -25.39 -16.00
N PRO A 125 -6.28 -26.24 -16.18
CA PRO A 125 -7.61 -25.93 -15.68
C PRO A 125 -7.54 -25.75 -14.17
N GLU A 126 -7.99 -24.59 -13.70
CA GLU A 126 -8.12 -24.29 -12.29
C GLU A 126 -9.50 -24.73 -11.81
N ARG A 127 -9.58 -25.21 -10.57
CA ARG A 127 -10.85 -25.43 -9.88
C ARG A 127 -10.90 -24.50 -8.69
N GLU A 128 -12.03 -23.85 -8.51
CA GLU A 128 -12.27 -23.07 -7.31
C GLU A 128 -12.50 -24.04 -6.15
N ALA A 129 -11.64 -23.97 -5.14
CA ALA A 129 -11.68 -24.86 -3.99
C ALA A 129 -12.29 -24.11 -2.80
N ILE A 130 -13.60 -24.32 -2.59
CA ILE A 130 -14.29 -23.76 -1.41
C ILE A 130 -13.68 -24.37 -0.14
N PRO A 131 -13.31 -23.54 0.87
CA PRO A 131 -12.81 -24.01 2.16
C PRO A 131 -13.73 -25.06 2.78
N LEU A 132 -13.17 -26.06 3.47
CA LEU A 132 -13.96 -27.18 4.02
C LEU A 132 -15.14 -26.72 4.89
N VAL A 133 -14.94 -25.67 5.68
CA VAL A 133 -15.97 -25.07 6.55
C VAL A 133 -17.14 -24.47 5.76
N CYS A 134 -16.89 -23.94 4.57
CA CYS A 134 -17.90 -23.30 3.74
C CYS A 134 -18.69 -24.31 2.90
N ARG A 135 -18.16 -25.52 2.64
CA ARG A 135 -18.84 -26.53 1.80
C ARG A 135 -20.16 -27.04 2.38
N ALA A 136 -20.31 -26.99 3.70
CA ALA A 136 -21.53 -27.38 4.41
C ALA A 136 -22.25 -26.17 5.04
N CYS A 137 -21.81 -24.95 4.72
CA CYS A 137 -22.40 -23.72 5.26
C CYS A 137 -23.75 -23.45 4.58
N SER A 138 -24.80 -23.19 5.37
CA SER A 138 -26.11 -22.79 4.85
C SER A 138 -26.07 -21.46 4.10
N GLU A 139 -25.11 -20.60 4.45
CA GLU A 139 -24.97 -19.26 3.89
C GLU A 139 -24.10 -19.23 2.62
N LEU A 140 -23.59 -20.37 2.11
CA LEU A 140 -22.64 -20.38 1.00
C LEU A 140 -23.15 -19.64 -0.25
N GLU A 141 -24.41 -19.84 -0.65
CA GLU A 141 -24.99 -19.15 -1.81
C GLU A 141 -25.10 -17.63 -1.59
N HIS A 142 -25.39 -17.23 -0.36
CA HIS A 142 -25.39 -15.82 0.04
C HIS A 142 -23.96 -15.26 0.03
N ASP A 143 -23.01 -15.94 0.67
CA ASP A 143 -21.61 -15.51 0.79
C ASP A 143 -20.92 -15.36 -0.57
N LEU A 144 -21.22 -16.25 -1.53
CA LEU A 144 -20.70 -16.17 -2.91
C LEU A 144 -21.21 -14.95 -3.68
N THR A 145 -22.37 -14.41 -3.30
CA THR A 145 -23.01 -13.26 -3.97
C THR A 145 -22.95 -11.98 -3.15
N ALA A 146 -22.57 -12.08 -1.87
CA ALA A 146 -22.48 -10.96 -0.95
C ALA A 146 -21.35 -10.01 -1.39
N THR A 147 -21.69 -8.74 -1.56
CA THR A 147 -20.69 -7.69 -1.74
C THR A 147 -19.88 -7.60 -0.45
N ILE A 148 -18.59 -7.92 -0.53
CA ILE A 148 -17.65 -7.67 0.56
C ILE A 148 -17.54 -6.15 0.72
N THR A 149 -18.26 -5.63 1.70
CA THR A 149 -18.20 -4.22 2.10
C THR A 149 -17.35 -4.10 3.35
N ASN A 150 -16.58 -3.01 3.46
CA ASN A 150 -15.85 -2.70 4.69
C ASN A 150 -16.85 -2.34 5.79
N SER A 151 -17.32 -3.35 6.52
CA SER A 151 -18.20 -3.14 7.67
C SER A 151 -17.42 -2.51 8.83
N PRO A 152 -18.09 -1.78 9.74
CA PRO A 152 -17.45 -1.29 10.96
C PRO A 152 -16.80 -2.43 11.77
N ALA A 153 -17.44 -3.60 11.83
CA ALA A 153 -16.90 -4.77 12.52
C ALA A 153 -15.61 -5.29 11.86
N TYR A 154 -15.53 -5.28 10.53
CA TYR A 154 -14.31 -5.61 9.80
C TYR A 154 -13.19 -4.61 10.13
N ALA A 155 -13.47 -3.31 10.09
CA ALA A 155 -12.52 -2.27 10.47
C ALA A 155 -12.03 -2.46 11.92
N TRP A 156 -12.93 -2.73 12.87
CA TRP A 156 -12.59 -2.98 14.26
C TRP A 156 -11.71 -4.22 14.44
N ARG A 157 -11.97 -5.28 13.66
CA ARG A 157 -11.14 -6.48 13.65
C ARG A 157 -9.72 -6.18 13.15
N GLN A 158 -9.61 -5.46 12.02
CA GLN A 158 -8.32 -5.09 11.44
C GLN A 158 -7.52 -4.12 12.31
N LEU A 159 -8.19 -3.20 13.00
CA LEU A 159 -7.58 -2.26 13.95
C LEU A 159 -7.27 -2.89 15.32
N GLY A 160 -7.62 -4.16 15.53
CA GLY A 160 -7.39 -4.88 16.78
C GLY A 160 -8.25 -4.38 17.95
N LEU A 161 -9.40 -3.78 17.67
CA LEU A 161 -10.37 -3.30 18.68
C LEU A 161 -11.22 -4.45 19.23
N VAL A 162 -11.45 -5.49 18.43
CA VAL A 162 -12.19 -6.70 18.84
C VAL A 162 -11.41 -7.97 18.46
N SER A 163 -11.54 -9.00 19.29
CA SER A 163 -11.02 -10.35 19.05
C SER A 163 -11.88 -11.14 18.05
N GLU A 164 -11.50 -12.38 17.70
CA GLU A 164 -12.20 -13.21 16.68
C GLU A 164 -13.66 -13.45 17.02
N ASN A 165 -13.96 -13.60 18.30
CA ASN A 165 -15.31 -13.82 18.80
C ASN A 165 -16.08 -12.51 19.06
N GLY A 166 -15.53 -11.35 18.65
CA GLY A 166 -16.15 -10.04 18.85
C GLY A 166 -15.93 -9.42 20.24
N THR A 167 -15.19 -10.07 21.15
CA THR A 167 -14.92 -9.48 22.49
C THR A 167 -14.00 -8.26 22.36
N PRO A 168 -14.33 -7.11 22.97
CA PRO A 168 -13.47 -5.93 22.97
C PRO A 168 -12.08 -6.22 23.55
N THR A 169 -11.04 -5.76 22.88
CA THR A 169 -9.66 -5.81 23.40
C THR A 169 -9.42 -4.64 24.34
N ARG A 170 -8.28 -4.61 25.04
CA ARG A 170 -7.89 -3.42 25.84
C ARG A 170 -7.85 -2.15 24.97
N ARG A 171 -7.31 -2.27 23.75
CA ARG A 171 -7.32 -1.22 22.73
C ARG A 171 -8.74 -0.78 22.40
N GLY A 172 -9.64 -1.73 22.15
CA GLY A 172 -11.06 -1.47 21.89
C GLY A 172 -11.78 -0.74 23.03
N ILE A 173 -11.51 -1.14 24.27
CA ILE A 173 -12.08 -0.49 25.45
C ILE A 173 -11.54 0.94 25.57
N LEU A 174 -10.21 1.14 25.49
CA LEU A 174 -9.62 2.47 25.52
C LEU A 174 -10.18 3.35 24.40
N PHE A 175 -10.24 2.81 23.19
CA PHE A 175 -10.78 3.46 22.02
C PHE A 175 -12.21 3.98 22.25
N SER A 176 -13.06 3.20 22.92
CA SER A 176 -14.45 3.57 23.21
C SER A 176 -14.63 4.81 24.08
N PHE A 177 -13.59 5.28 24.76
CA PHE A 177 -13.64 6.49 25.58
C PHE A 177 -13.51 7.78 24.76
N PHE A 178 -13.12 7.67 23.50
CA PHE A 178 -12.77 8.81 22.65
C PHE A 178 -13.59 8.85 21.37
N GLN A 179 -13.50 9.97 20.66
CA GLN A 179 -14.20 10.17 19.39
C GLN A 179 -13.27 9.86 18.21
N ALA A 180 -13.86 9.38 17.10
CA ALA A 180 -13.14 9.15 15.84
C ALA A 180 -11.84 8.33 16.05
N GLY A 181 -10.71 8.78 15.50
CA GLY A 181 -9.41 8.10 15.60
C GLY A 181 -8.58 8.43 16.84
N GLU A 182 -9.05 9.26 17.78
CA GLU A 182 -8.26 9.70 18.93
C GLU A 182 -7.78 8.55 19.79
N GLY A 183 -8.70 7.64 20.12
CA GLY A 183 -8.41 6.48 20.95
C GLY A 183 -7.43 5.51 20.30
N LEU A 184 -7.35 5.49 18.96
CA LEU A 184 -6.33 4.71 18.24
C LEU A 184 -4.94 5.29 18.47
N ALA A 185 -4.76 6.60 18.28
CA ALA A 185 -3.47 7.24 18.52
C ALA A 185 -3.01 7.10 19.98
N ILE A 186 -3.93 7.28 20.94
CA ILE A 186 -3.63 7.11 22.37
C ILE A 186 -3.27 5.65 22.67
N ALA A 187 -4.02 4.68 22.14
CA ALA A 187 -3.70 3.28 22.35
C ALA A 187 -2.34 2.90 21.76
N ALA A 188 -2.04 3.32 20.53
CA ALA A 188 -0.76 3.05 19.88
C ALA A 188 0.42 3.57 20.71
N ALA A 189 0.32 4.78 21.25
CA ALA A 189 1.35 5.38 22.11
C ALA A 189 1.50 4.68 23.46
N LEU A 190 0.40 4.27 24.09
CA LEU A 190 0.47 3.60 25.37
C LEU A 190 0.94 2.14 25.25
N GLU A 191 0.60 1.46 24.16
CA GLU A 191 1.04 0.08 23.88
C GLU A 191 2.54 0.01 23.55
N ASP A 192 3.14 1.09 23.04
CA ASP A 192 4.60 1.21 22.92
C ASP A 192 5.22 1.56 24.28
N GLU A 193 5.84 0.58 24.94
CA GLU A 193 6.48 0.75 26.25
C GLU A 193 7.64 1.76 26.22
N THR A 194 8.23 2.02 25.04
CA THR A 194 9.34 2.96 24.88
C THR A 194 8.87 4.41 24.73
N TYR A 195 7.57 4.65 24.59
CA TYR A 195 7.02 5.99 24.47
C TYR A 195 6.96 6.69 25.83
N PRO A 196 7.66 7.82 26.05
CA PRO A 196 7.60 8.53 27.34
C PRO A 196 6.24 9.18 27.54
N ILE A 197 5.62 9.00 28.71
CA ILE A 197 4.30 9.58 29.02
C ILE A 197 4.38 11.12 29.09
N ASP A 198 5.50 11.66 29.56
CA ASP A 198 5.76 13.10 29.61
C ASP A 198 5.87 13.73 28.21
N ASP A 199 6.25 12.94 27.20
CA ASP A 199 6.18 13.39 25.81
C ASP A 199 4.76 13.24 25.26
N LEU A 200 4.15 12.07 25.50
CA LEU A 200 2.82 11.73 25.01
C LEU A 200 1.79 12.79 25.38
N VAL A 201 1.80 13.27 26.63
CA VAL A 201 0.83 14.27 27.10
C VAL A 201 0.80 15.52 26.22
N PHE A 202 1.94 15.95 25.66
CA PHE A 202 2.02 17.06 24.70
C PHE A 202 1.75 16.61 23.26
N ASP A 203 2.22 15.43 22.87
CA ASP A 203 1.99 14.87 21.52
C ASP A 203 0.50 14.66 21.21
N LEU A 204 -0.35 14.51 22.24
CA LEU A 204 -1.81 14.52 22.09
C LEU A 204 -2.35 15.80 21.43
N ALA A 205 -1.63 16.93 21.50
CA ALA A 205 -2.01 18.16 20.82
C ALA A 205 -2.05 18.00 19.30
N ASN A 206 -1.25 17.09 18.74
CA ASN A 206 -1.21 16.84 17.30
C ASN A 206 -2.51 16.21 16.78
N ILE A 207 -3.28 15.47 17.61
CA ILE A 207 -4.42 14.66 17.16
C ILE A 207 -5.54 15.49 16.51
N ARG A 208 -5.76 16.72 16.97
CA ARG A 208 -6.79 17.64 16.45
C ARG A 208 -6.21 18.95 15.89
N ALA A 209 -4.90 18.99 15.67
CA ALA A 209 -4.19 20.20 15.25
C ALA A 209 -4.53 20.62 13.82
N GLY A 210 -4.75 19.67 12.92
CA GLY A 210 -4.85 19.92 11.49
C GLY A 210 -3.50 20.36 10.86
N PRO A 211 -3.44 20.50 9.53
CA PRO A 211 -2.19 20.52 8.78
C PRO A 211 -1.34 21.79 8.95
N ARG A 212 -1.90 22.88 9.50
CA ARG A 212 -1.25 24.21 9.55
C ARG A 212 -0.03 24.27 10.46
N PHE A 213 0.09 23.35 11.42
CA PHE A 213 1.20 23.32 12.37
C PHE A 213 2.48 22.73 11.79
N ALA A 214 2.41 22.00 10.69
CA ALA A 214 3.55 21.30 10.12
C ALA A 214 4.55 22.24 9.42
N GLY A 215 4.14 23.44 9.02
CA GLY A 215 5.02 24.38 8.31
C GLY A 215 5.59 23.76 7.03
N GLU A 216 6.91 23.61 6.97
CA GLU A 216 7.63 22.95 5.86
C GLU A 216 7.82 21.43 6.08
N ASP A 217 7.52 20.92 7.28
CA ASP A 217 7.61 19.50 7.60
C ASP A 217 6.40 18.70 7.08
N ALA A 218 6.51 17.36 7.14
CA ALA A 218 5.44 16.46 6.75
C ALA A 218 4.22 16.59 7.70
N PRO A 219 2.98 16.84 7.20
CA PRO A 219 1.80 17.00 8.04
C PRO A 219 1.46 15.82 8.95
N LEU A 220 1.74 14.60 8.47
CA LEU A 220 1.51 13.34 9.20
C LEU A 220 2.77 12.84 9.94
N GLY A 221 3.78 13.70 10.08
CA GLY A 221 5.03 13.40 10.74
C GLY A 221 4.94 13.40 12.27
N GLY A 222 6.08 13.63 12.90
CA GLY A 222 6.20 13.58 14.35
C GLY A 222 6.15 12.15 14.90
N ARG A 223 6.56 12.02 16.17
CA ARG A 223 6.71 10.70 16.81
C ARG A 223 5.40 9.92 16.85
N LEU A 224 4.30 10.57 17.24
CA LEU A 224 2.98 9.95 17.34
C LEU A 224 2.42 9.53 15.98
N GLY A 225 2.56 10.37 14.95
CA GLY A 225 2.11 10.08 13.59
C GLY A 225 2.84 8.88 12.99
N ILE A 226 4.18 8.88 13.09
CA ILE A 226 5.02 7.76 12.63
C ILE A 226 4.66 6.46 13.37
N LEU A 227 4.42 6.54 14.69
CA LEU A 227 3.99 5.39 15.46
C LEU A 227 2.63 4.84 15.01
N CYS A 228 1.65 5.72 14.80
CA CYS A 228 0.33 5.31 14.31
C CYS A 228 0.44 4.61 12.95
N GLN A 229 1.24 5.14 12.02
CA GLN A 229 1.49 4.50 10.72
C GLN A 229 2.19 3.15 10.84
N ARG A 230 3.07 2.98 11.83
CA ARG A 230 3.71 1.70 12.10
C ARG A 230 2.72 0.67 12.65
N VAL A 231 1.80 1.09 13.51
CA VAL A 231 0.82 0.20 14.17
C VAL A 231 -0.35 -0.14 13.25
N TYR A 232 -0.85 0.83 12.50
CA TYR A 232 -2.07 0.72 11.67
C TYR A 232 -1.78 0.60 10.18
N GLY A 233 -0.51 0.66 9.77
CA GLY A 233 -0.14 0.76 8.35
C GLY A 233 -0.61 2.09 7.75
N ARG A 234 -0.68 2.16 6.42
CA ARG A 234 -1.33 3.27 5.70
C ARG A 234 -2.83 2.98 5.49
N ALA A 235 -3.51 2.54 6.54
CA ALA A 235 -4.91 2.16 6.46
C ALA A 235 -5.81 3.40 6.41
N ASP A 236 -6.85 3.30 5.58
CA ASP A 236 -7.92 4.28 5.47
C ASP A 236 -9.23 3.66 5.99
N TYR A 237 -9.74 4.21 7.08
CA TYR A 237 -11.03 3.83 7.65
C TYR A 237 -11.84 5.09 7.88
N ALA A 238 -12.93 5.23 7.13
CA ALA A 238 -13.77 6.43 7.15
C ALA A 238 -14.16 6.82 8.59
N GLY A 239 -13.87 8.07 8.96
CA GLY A 239 -14.15 8.61 10.29
C GLY A 239 -13.15 8.21 11.39
N TYR A 240 -12.21 7.30 11.11
CA TYR A 240 -11.20 6.86 12.08
C TYR A 240 -9.80 7.30 11.67
N LEU A 241 -9.31 6.80 10.53
CA LEU A 241 -7.93 7.01 10.07
C LEU A 241 -7.89 7.42 8.59
N GLU A 242 -6.93 8.27 8.28
CA GLU A 242 -6.47 8.58 6.92
C GLU A 242 -4.95 8.35 6.89
N MET A 243 -4.46 7.53 5.96
CA MET A 243 -3.04 7.15 5.86
C MET A 243 -2.44 6.66 7.18
N GLY A 244 -3.23 5.94 7.99
CA GLY A 244 -2.79 5.36 9.26
C GLY A 244 -2.82 6.29 10.48
N VAL A 245 -3.24 7.54 10.35
CA VAL A 245 -3.29 8.52 11.46
C VAL A 245 -4.70 9.11 11.61
N PRO A 246 -5.07 9.68 12.78
CA PRO A 246 -6.36 10.34 12.94
C PRO A 246 -6.59 11.41 11.87
N VAL A 247 -7.82 11.52 11.37
CA VAL A 247 -8.18 12.42 10.24
C VAL A 247 -7.79 13.88 10.48
N GLN A 248 -7.83 14.34 11.73
CA GLN A 248 -7.51 15.72 12.11
C GLN A 248 -6.06 15.90 12.60
N TYR A 249 -5.22 14.88 12.41
CA TYR A 249 -3.84 14.90 12.87
C TYR A 249 -3.03 15.99 12.15
N GLY A 250 -2.20 16.68 12.91
CA GLY A 250 -1.23 17.63 12.40
C GLY A 250 0.01 17.67 13.27
N SER A 251 1.15 17.31 12.68
CA SER A 251 2.46 17.44 13.32
C SER A 251 2.80 18.90 13.63
N GLY A 252 3.59 19.15 14.67
CA GLY A 252 4.09 20.48 15.05
C GLY A 252 3.30 21.20 16.14
N ALA A 253 2.08 20.75 16.45
CA ALA A 253 1.27 21.37 17.50
C ALA A 253 1.81 21.05 18.89
N ALA A 254 2.35 19.85 19.10
CA ALA A 254 2.94 19.43 20.35
C ALA A 254 4.03 20.39 20.84
N GLU A 255 4.94 20.79 19.94
CA GLU A 255 6.04 21.71 20.21
C GLU A 255 5.52 23.11 20.56
N VAL A 256 4.55 23.61 19.79
CA VAL A 256 3.92 24.92 20.03
C VAL A 256 3.19 24.94 21.37
N ILE A 257 2.41 23.91 21.69
CA ILE A 257 1.66 23.82 22.95
C ILE A 257 2.62 23.66 24.13
N ARG A 258 3.66 22.83 24.00
CA ARG A 258 4.68 22.65 25.04
C ARG A 258 5.33 23.98 25.40
N GLU A 259 5.83 24.71 24.40
CA GLU A 259 6.44 26.02 24.61
C GLU A 259 5.44 27.03 25.19
N LEU A 260 4.17 27.02 24.77
CA LEU A 260 3.15 27.92 25.29
C LEU A 260 2.80 27.64 26.77
N VAL A 261 2.82 26.37 27.19
CA VAL A 261 2.57 25.99 28.59
C VAL A 261 3.71 26.47 29.49
N PHE A 262 4.96 26.34 29.06
CA PHE A 262 6.11 26.80 29.84
C PHE A 262 6.35 28.31 29.74
N ASN A 263 6.01 28.93 28.60
CA ASN A 263 6.23 30.35 28.31
C ASN A 263 4.97 31.01 27.71
N PRO A 264 3.94 31.35 28.52
CA PRO A 264 2.67 31.90 28.02
C PRO A 264 2.79 33.16 27.16
N GLY A 265 3.84 33.98 27.39
CA GLY A 265 4.12 35.19 26.62
C GLY A 265 4.69 34.94 25.22
N ALA A 266 5.05 33.71 24.87
CA ALA A 266 5.66 33.38 23.58
C ALA A 266 4.65 33.32 22.41
N ARG A 267 3.34 33.40 22.69
CA ARG A 267 2.26 33.23 21.69
C ARG A 267 2.47 34.07 20.42
N TYR A 268 2.80 35.34 20.56
CA TYR A 268 2.97 36.26 19.42
C TYR A 268 4.21 35.96 18.57
N ARG A 269 5.21 35.25 19.12
CA ARG A 269 6.43 34.87 18.39
C ARG A 269 6.25 33.62 17.55
N MET A 270 5.17 32.86 17.77
CA MET A 270 4.90 31.57 17.12
C MET A 270 4.01 31.70 15.88
N THR A 271 3.41 32.86 15.66
CA THR A 271 2.53 33.09 14.51
C THR A 271 3.35 33.40 13.25
N ASN A 272 2.90 32.89 12.11
CA ASN A 272 3.45 33.19 10.79
C ASN A 272 2.28 33.33 9.77
N GLU A 273 2.58 33.43 8.47
CA GLU A 273 1.53 33.59 7.44
C GLU A 273 0.53 32.42 7.40
N SER A 274 0.98 31.22 7.75
CA SER A 274 0.20 29.98 7.76
C SER A 274 -0.46 29.70 9.12
N LEU A 275 0.29 29.88 10.22
CA LEU A 275 -0.15 29.61 11.58
C LEU A 275 -0.59 30.91 12.28
N ARG A 276 -1.89 31.08 12.49
CA ARG A 276 -2.47 32.28 13.12
C ARG A 276 -2.76 32.06 14.60
N SER A 277 -2.95 33.15 15.36
CA SER A 277 -3.28 33.10 16.79
C SER A 277 -4.52 32.25 17.10
N GLY A 278 -5.55 32.34 16.25
CA GLY A 278 -6.78 31.53 16.40
C GLY A 278 -6.54 30.03 16.25
N ASP A 279 -5.57 29.61 15.41
CA ASP A 279 -5.20 28.20 15.28
C ASP A 279 -4.53 27.69 16.57
N ILE A 280 -3.65 28.49 17.17
CA ILE A 280 -2.98 28.19 18.45
C ILE A 280 -3.99 28.10 19.59
N GLU A 281 -4.93 29.04 19.67
CA GLU A 281 -5.98 29.03 20.69
C GLU A 281 -6.91 27.83 20.57
N ARG A 282 -7.29 27.47 19.34
CA ARG A 282 -8.05 26.24 19.06
C ARG A 282 -7.27 25.01 19.48
N ALA A 283 -6.01 24.87 19.07
CA ALA A 283 -5.19 23.71 19.42
C ALA A 283 -5.00 23.58 20.94
N LEU A 284 -4.78 24.68 21.66
CA LEU A 284 -4.69 24.67 23.12
C LEU A 284 -6.02 24.24 23.78
N MET A 285 -7.16 24.72 23.27
CA MET A 285 -8.48 24.33 23.75
C MET A 285 -8.75 22.84 23.51
N GLU A 286 -8.46 22.33 22.31
CA GLU A 286 -8.64 20.93 21.94
C GLU A 286 -7.72 20.01 22.76
N TRP A 287 -6.45 20.37 22.92
CA TRP A 287 -5.50 19.65 23.75
C TRP A 287 -6.00 19.54 25.20
N ARG A 288 -6.42 20.66 25.80
CA ARG A 288 -7.01 20.64 27.16
C ARG A 288 -8.28 19.82 27.24
N SER A 289 -9.14 19.88 26.21
CA SER A 289 -10.35 19.06 26.11
C SER A 289 -10.01 17.58 26.12
N LEU A 290 -9.02 17.17 25.33
CA LEU A 290 -8.56 15.79 25.27
C LEU A 290 -7.94 15.33 26.61
N LEU A 291 -7.14 16.18 27.27
CA LEU A 291 -6.62 15.87 28.60
C LEU A 291 -7.72 15.71 29.66
N ARG A 292 -8.80 16.50 29.60
CA ARG A 292 -9.95 16.32 30.50
C ARG A 292 -10.64 14.98 30.25
N HIS A 293 -10.79 14.56 28.99
CA HIS A 293 -11.34 13.25 28.67
C HIS A 293 -10.45 12.12 29.21
N VAL A 294 -9.12 12.21 29.03
CA VAL A 294 -8.17 11.24 29.59
C VAL A 294 -8.29 11.18 31.12
N ALA A 295 -8.26 12.33 31.80
CA ALA A 295 -8.33 12.41 33.26
C ALA A 295 -9.66 11.89 33.83
N GLY A 296 -10.78 12.10 33.13
CA GLY A 296 -12.11 11.66 33.55
C GLY A 296 -12.50 10.25 33.09
N ALA A 297 -11.72 9.61 32.22
CA ALA A 297 -12.05 8.31 31.68
C ALA A 297 -11.87 7.17 32.71
N PRO A 298 -12.59 6.04 32.56
CA PRO A 298 -12.49 4.92 33.49
C PRO A 298 -11.08 4.35 33.63
N ASP A 299 -10.77 3.81 34.81
CA ASP A 299 -9.50 3.11 35.06
C ASP A 299 -9.46 1.74 34.35
N LEU A 300 -8.45 1.54 33.50
CA LEU A 300 -8.21 0.28 32.80
C LEU A 300 -7.34 -0.70 33.57
N LYS A 301 -6.94 -0.38 34.82
CA LYS A 301 -5.97 -1.16 35.62
C LYS A 301 -4.67 -1.39 34.85
N TRP A 302 -4.20 -0.36 34.17
CA TRP A 302 -3.00 -0.37 33.34
C TRP A 302 -2.10 0.79 33.77
N ASP A 303 -0.88 0.49 34.21
CA ASP A 303 -0.02 1.48 34.85
C ASP A 303 0.33 2.66 33.95
N ARG A 304 0.63 2.41 32.66
CA ARG A 304 0.89 3.47 31.67
C ARG A 304 -0.33 4.37 31.45
N TRP A 305 -1.53 3.78 31.42
CA TRP A 305 -2.78 4.54 31.36
C TRP A 305 -2.95 5.42 32.60
N ARG A 306 -2.77 4.87 33.80
CA ARG A 306 -2.85 5.62 35.07
C ARG A 306 -1.78 6.71 35.18
N GLU A 307 -0.60 6.49 34.61
CA GLU A 307 0.46 7.50 34.50
C GLU A 307 0.04 8.65 33.58
N LEU A 308 -0.51 8.34 32.39
CA LEU A 308 -1.06 9.35 31.49
C LEU A 308 -2.20 10.13 32.15
N GLN A 309 -3.10 9.45 32.88
CA GLN A 309 -4.16 10.10 33.64
C GLN A 309 -3.62 11.08 34.70
N ARG A 310 -2.59 10.68 35.46
CA ARG A 310 -1.94 11.58 36.43
C ARG A 310 -1.29 12.79 35.76
N SER A 311 -0.61 12.59 34.64
CA SER A 311 -0.02 13.68 33.86
C SER A 311 -1.10 14.63 33.31
N ALA A 312 -2.20 14.08 32.78
CA ALA A 312 -3.33 14.86 32.31
C ALA A 312 -3.98 15.70 33.42
N VAL A 313 -4.20 15.13 34.62
CA VAL A 313 -4.72 15.86 35.79
C VAL A 313 -3.81 17.02 36.17
N HIS A 314 -2.49 16.82 36.18
CA HIS A 314 -1.52 17.87 36.49
C HIS A 314 -1.66 19.07 35.54
N PHE A 315 -1.70 18.84 34.22
CA PHE A 315 -1.81 19.93 33.25
C PHE A 315 -3.19 20.58 33.20
N VAL A 316 -4.27 19.82 33.44
CA VAL A 316 -5.63 20.37 33.56
C VAL A 316 -5.75 21.28 34.78
N GLY A 317 -5.19 20.90 35.93
CA GLY A 317 -5.23 21.71 37.16
C GLY A 317 -4.36 22.97 37.11
N ASN A 318 -3.23 22.92 36.41
CA ASN A 318 -2.28 24.03 36.31
C ASN A 318 -2.65 25.07 35.24
N THR A 319 -3.70 24.84 34.46
CA THR A 319 -4.18 25.81 33.48
C THR A 319 -5.54 26.37 33.87
N THR A 320 -5.55 27.62 34.33
CA THR A 320 -6.78 28.36 34.63
C THR A 320 -7.68 28.37 33.40
N SER A 321 -8.80 27.64 33.47
CA SER A 321 -9.83 27.68 32.44
C SER A 321 -10.53 29.04 32.50
N PRO A 322 -10.63 29.81 31.40
CA PRO A 322 -11.46 31.03 31.38
C PRO A 322 -12.94 30.75 31.66
N ALA A 323 -13.36 29.48 31.53
CA ALA A 323 -14.72 29.02 31.79
C ALA A 323 -14.98 28.62 33.25
N ALA A 324 -14.00 28.75 34.15
CA ALA A 324 -14.23 28.63 35.59
C ALA A 324 -14.91 29.90 36.11
N MET A 325 -16.11 30.15 35.62
CA MET A 325 -17.02 31.14 36.18
C MET A 325 -17.90 30.38 37.17
N GLU A 326 -17.86 30.76 38.45
CA GLU A 326 -18.90 30.33 39.39
C GLU A 326 -20.22 30.91 38.87
N PHE A 327 -21.05 30.05 38.28
CA PHE A 327 -22.38 30.46 37.89
C PHE A 327 -23.15 30.83 39.17
N PRO A 328 -23.82 31.99 39.20
CA PRO A 328 -24.70 32.30 40.31
C PRO A 328 -25.72 31.18 40.47
N PRO A 329 -26.14 30.86 41.71
CA PRO A 329 -27.13 29.83 41.95
C PRO A 329 -28.39 30.09 41.11
N LEU A 330 -28.97 29.01 40.56
CA LEU A 330 -30.18 29.09 39.74
C LEU A 330 -31.25 29.90 40.46
N LEU A 331 -31.89 30.83 39.74
CA LEU A 331 -33.01 31.60 40.27
C LEU A 331 -34.16 30.65 40.65
N ALA A 332 -34.94 31.00 41.68
CA ALA A 332 -36.06 30.18 42.15
C ALA A 332 -37.10 29.86 41.05
N SER A 333 -37.20 30.70 40.01
CA SER A 333 -38.04 30.46 38.83
C SER A 333 -37.49 29.37 37.90
N GLN A 334 -36.17 29.20 37.82
CA GLN A 334 -35.49 28.20 36.99
C GLN A 334 -35.49 26.82 37.68
N GLN A 335 -35.41 26.78 39.01
CA GLN A 335 -35.51 25.56 39.81
C GLN A 335 -36.90 24.90 39.73
N ARG A 336 -37.97 25.65 39.48
CA ARG A 336 -39.32 25.10 39.31
C ARG A 336 -39.49 24.32 38.00
N ARG A 337 -38.69 24.61 36.97
CA ARG A 337 -38.74 23.92 35.67
C ARG A 337 -38.00 22.58 35.68
N SER A 338 -36.95 22.41 36.50
CA SER A 338 -36.20 21.16 36.58
C SER A 338 -36.96 20.04 37.30
N VAL A 339 -37.93 20.37 38.16
CA VAL A 339 -38.78 19.37 38.85
C VAL A 339 -39.84 18.77 37.93
N LEU A 340 -40.25 19.48 36.87
CA LEU A 340 -41.24 19.01 35.90
C LEU A 340 -40.67 18.09 34.80
N ALA A 341 -39.35 17.89 34.75
CA ALA A 341 -38.68 16.99 33.81
C ALA A 341 -38.24 15.66 34.46
N ALA A 342 -38.61 15.43 35.73
CA ALA A 342 -38.31 14.22 36.50
C ALA A 342 -39.57 13.42 36.90
N LEU A 343 -40.69 13.69 36.23
CA LEU A 343 -41.86 12.81 36.12
C LEU A 343 -41.99 12.40 34.66
#